data_AF-A0A5R2MZ27-F1
#
_entry.id   AF-A0A5R2MZ27-F1
#
_cell.length_a   1.000
_cell.length_b   1.000
_cell.length_c   1.000
_cell.angle_alpha   90.00
_cell.angle_beta   90.00
_cell.angle_gamma   90.00
#
_symmetry.space_group_name_H-M   'P 1'
#
loop_
_entity.id
_entity.type
_entity.pdbx_description
1 polymer ?
#
loop_
_entity_poly.entity_id
_entity_poly.type
_entity_poly.pdbx_seq_one_letter_code
_entity_poly.pdbx_strand_id
1 'polypeptide(L)'
;GRFLNANPTIELTVTASIGQFSFEATDVDAAIHYGTDAWPDSQSEFLMDEVLIPVCRLDLIVGGKADPSALLGMRLIQHSHRPTAWREWFREIGMSHPNPTAGPVFEQYQMGIEAALAGLGTIL
;
A
#
# COMPACT_ATOMS: atom_id res chain seq x y z
N GLY A 1 7.65 -16.58 -13.10
CA GLY A 1 8.37 -17.63 -13.87
C GLY A 1 8.55 -18.92 -13.09
N ARG A 2 9.19 -18.89 -11.91
CA ARG A 2 9.57 -20.11 -11.16
C ARG A 2 8.43 -21.10 -10.91
N PHE A 3 7.27 -20.62 -10.48
CA PHE A 3 6.10 -21.47 -10.20
C PHE A 3 5.58 -22.21 -11.44
N LEU A 4 5.35 -21.48 -12.54
CA LEU A 4 4.88 -22.07 -13.81
C LEU A 4 5.90 -23.07 -14.39
N ASN A 5 7.20 -22.77 -14.27
CA ASN A 5 8.26 -23.69 -14.70
C ASN A 5 8.28 -24.99 -13.88
N ALA A 6 7.95 -24.91 -12.58
CA ALA A 6 7.87 -26.08 -11.70
C ALA A 6 6.55 -26.86 -11.89
N ASN A 7 5.50 -26.23 -12.43
CA ASN A 7 4.17 -26.80 -12.58
C ASN A 7 3.62 -26.60 -14.00
N PRO A 8 4.18 -27.26 -15.02
CA PRO A 8 3.89 -26.98 -16.43
C PRO A 8 2.46 -27.34 -16.86
N THR A 9 1.73 -28.11 -16.06
CA THR A 9 0.34 -28.51 -16.33
C THR A 9 -0.69 -27.59 -15.68
N ILE A 10 -0.27 -26.62 -14.85
CA ILE A 10 -1.17 -25.67 -14.20
C ILE A 10 -1.38 -24.47 -15.12
N GLU A 11 -2.62 -24.18 -15.47
CA GLU A 11 -3.03 -22.92 -16.07
C GLU A 11 -3.29 -21.90 -14.95
N LEU A 12 -2.64 -20.73 -15.03
CA LEU A 12 -2.74 -19.70 -14.00
C LEU A 12 -3.48 -18.48 -14.56
N THR A 13 -4.66 -18.23 -14.01
CA THR A 13 -5.43 -16.99 -14.24
C THR A 13 -5.32 -16.09 -13.02
N VAL A 14 -4.98 -14.82 -13.23
CA VAL A 14 -4.86 -13.84 -12.15
C VAL A 14 -5.83 -12.70 -12.41
N THR A 15 -6.71 -12.43 -11.44
CA THR A 15 -7.64 -11.31 -11.45
C THR A 15 -7.38 -10.42 -10.23
N ALA A 16 -7.72 -9.14 -10.35
CA ALA A 16 -7.64 -8.18 -9.26
C ALA A 16 -9.04 -7.63 -8.97
N SER A 17 -9.46 -7.65 -7.72
CA SER A 17 -10.74 -7.12 -7.25
C SER A 17 -10.53 -6.29 -5.99
N ILE A 18 -11.40 -5.30 -5.79
CA ILE A 18 -11.41 -4.46 -4.59
C ILE A 18 -12.65 -4.81 -3.77
N GLY A 19 -12.48 -4.97 -2.46
CA GLY A 19 -13.60 -5.20 -1.53
C GLY A 19 -13.75 -6.66 -1.12
N GLN A 20 -14.88 -6.94 -0.44
CA GLN A 20 -15.21 -8.29 -0.03
C GLN A 20 -15.47 -9.18 -1.25
N PHE A 21 -15.01 -10.41 -1.14
CA PHE A 21 -15.03 -11.41 -2.19
C PHE A 21 -15.61 -12.71 -1.62
N SER A 22 -16.26 -13.51 -2.48
CA SER A 22 -16.83 -14.81 -2.12
C SER A 22 -16.31 -15.88 -3.07
N PHE A 23 -15.70 -16.92 -2.49
CA PHE A 23 -15.24 -18.11 -3.22
C PHE A 23 -16.40 -18.87 -3.88
N GLU A 24 -17.60 -18.83 -3.30
CA GLU A 24 -18.78 -19.48 -3.91
C GLU A 24 -19.31 -18.73 -5.13
N ALA A 25 -19.15 -17.41 -5.16
CA ALA A 25 -19.72 -16.55 -6.21
C ALA A 25 -18.77 -16.31 -7.39
N THR A 26 -17.56 -16.88 -7.37
CA THR A 26 -16.49 -16.56 -8.32
C THR A 26 -15.66 -17.78 -8.68
N ASP A 27 -14.98 -17.73 -9.83
CA ASP A 27 -14.09 -18.79 -10.34
C ASP A 27 -12.64 -18.62 -9.84
N VAL A 28 -12.45 -18.32 -8.56
CA VAL A 28 -11.11 -18.12 -7.97
C VAL A 28 -10.87 -19.19 -6.91
N ASP A 29 -9.76 -19.93 -7.06
CA ASP A 29 -9.40 -21.00 -6.11
C ASP A 29 -8.65 -20.51 -4.86
N ALA A 30 -7.96 -19.37 -4.97
CA ALA A 30 -7.15 -18.80 -3.90
C ALA A 30 -7.06 -17.27 -4.02
N ALA A 31 -7.01 -16.57 -2.88
CA ALA A 31 -6.91 -15.13 -2.83
C ALA A 31 -5.70 -14.68 -1.99
N ILE A 32 -5.00 -13.64 -2.46
CA ILE A 32 -4.02 -12.90 -1.67
C ILE A 32 -4.68 -11.60 -1.26
N HIS A 33 -4.83 -11.41 0.05
CA HIS A 33 -5.58 -10.30 0.64
C HIS A 33 -4.72 -9.60 1.70
N TYR A 34 -4.88 -8.27 1.79
CA TYR A 34 -4.31 -7.46 2.85
C TYR A 34 -5.42 -7.01 3.79
N GLY A 35 -5.31 -7.36 5.06
CA GLY A 35 -6.25 -6.95 6.10
C GLY A 35 -6.58 -8.08 7.07
N THR A 36 -7.73 -7.97 7.75
CA THR A 36 -8.14 -8.96 8.76
C THR A 36 -8.90 -10.14 8.13
N ASP A 37 -8.95 -11.25 8.87
CA ASP A 37 -9.57 -12.54 8.52
C ASP A 37 -11.12 -12.51 8.48
N ALA A 38 -11.70 -11.52 7.79
CA ALA A 38 -13.14 -11.25 7.87
C ALA A 38 -13.94 -11.79 6.68
N TRP A 39 -13.43 -12.80 5.95
CA TRP A 39 -14.13 -13.33 4.78
C TRP A 39 -14.90 -14.60 5.19
N PRO A 40 -16.25 -14.60 5.07
CA PRO A 40 -17.06 -15.77 5.35
C PRO A 40 -16.56 -17.00 4.58
N ASP A 41 -16.60 -18.15 5.24
CA ASP A 41 -16.31 -19.45 4.64
C ASP A 41 -14.91 -19.57 4.01
N SER A 42 -13.94 -18.81 4.53
CA SER A 42 -12.53 -18.85 4.10
C SER A 42 -11.62 -19.39 5.20
N GLN A 43 -10.52 -20.05 4.78
CA GLN A 43 -9.37 -20.32 5.63
C GLN A 43 -8.26 -19.36 5.23
N SER A 44 -7.79 -18.55 6.18
CA SER A 44 -6.71 -17.58 5.96
C SER A 44 -5.43 -18.08 6.61
N GLU A 45 -4.31 -17.98 5.88
CA GLU A 45 -2.97 -18.24 6.39
C GLU A 45 -2.13 -16.98 6.21
N PHE A 46 -1.39 -16.61 7.25
CA PHE A 46 -0.49 -15.46 7.18
C PHE A 46 0.63 -15.74 6.17
N LEU A 47 0.72 -14.89 5.14
CA LEU A 47 1.74 -15.01 4.11
C LEU A 47 3.03 -14.27 4.48
N MET A 48 2.91 -12.97 4.76
CA MET A 48 4.03 -12.09 5.12
C MET A 48 3.50 -10.74 5.64
N ASP A 49 4.36 -9.99 6.33
CA ASP A 49 4.09 -8.62 6.72
C ASP A 49 4.11 -7.66 5.52
N GLU A 50 3.34 -6.59 5.60
CA GLU A 50 3.44 -5.45 4.69
C GLU A 50 4.40 -4.40 5.27
N VAL A 51 5.27 -3.84 4.42
CA VAL A 51 6.15 -2.73 4.80
C VAL A 51 5.89 -1.55 3.87
N LEU A 52 5.34 -0.47 4.43
CA LEU A 52 5.15 0.80 3.72
C LEU A 52 6.36 1.71 3.96
N ILE A 53 6.87 2.30 2.87
CA ILE A 53 8.03 3.19 2.91
C ILE A 53 7.70 4.53 2.26
N PRO A 54 8.00 5.66 2.91
CA PRO A 54 7.84 6.97 2.30
C PRO A 54 8.70 7.12 1.05
N VAL A 55 8.11 7.55 -0.05
CA VAL A 55 8.77 7.89 -1.31
C VAL A 55 8.51 9.35 -1.66
N CYS A 56 9.59 10.10 -1.91
CA CYS A 56 9.54 11.49 -2.34
C CYS A 56 10.73 11.82 -3.24
N ARG A 57 10.69 12.99 -3.90
CA ARG A 57 11.84 13.50 -4.65
C ARG A 57 12.99 13.86 -3.70
N LEU A 58 14.22 13.50 -4.07
CA LEU A 58 15.40 13.64 -3.21
C LEU A 58 15.67 15.07 -2.73
N ASP A 59 15.36 16.08 -3.54
CA ASP A 59 15.58 17.49 -3.21
C ASP A 59 14.61 18.05 -2.14
N LEU A 60 13.56 17.31 -1.80
CA LEU A 60 12.70 17.62 -0.66
C LEU A 60 13.36 17.23 0.67
N ILE A 61 14.39 16.38 0.63
CA ILE A 61 15.15 15.95 1.82
C ILE A 61 16.26 16.97 2.11
N VAL A 62 15.94 17.95 2.95
CA VAL A 62 16.91 18.96 3.39
C VAL A 62 18.02 18.29 4.22
N GLY A 63 19.28 18.47 3.81
CA GLY A 63 20.45 17.91 4.49
C GLY A 63 20.79 16.46 4.12
N GLY A 64 20.09 15.86 3.15
CA GLY A 64 20.46 14.58 2.53
C GLY A 64 20.34 13.35 3.44
N LYS A 65 19.74 13.49 4.62
CA LYS A 65 19.44 12.39 5.53
C LYS A 65 17.94 12.14 5.57
N ALA A 66 17.55 10.89 5.35
CA ALA A 66 16.16 10.43 5.51
C ALA A 66 15.81 10.35 7.01
N ASP A 67 15.54 11.50 7.63
CA ASP A 67 14.99 11.58 8.97
C ASP A 67 13.45 11.61 8.87
N PRO A 68 12.72 10.66 9.50
CA PRO A 68 11.26 10.67 9.54
C PRO A 68 10.66 11.98 10.06
N SER A 69 11.38 12.75 10.89
CA SER A 69 10.95 14.07 11.37
C SER A 69 10.73 15.08 10.24
N ALA A 70 11.44 14.94 9.12
CA ALA A 70 11.29 15.81 7.95
C ALA A 70 9.89 15.68 7.31
N LEU A 71 9.25 14.52 7.43
CA LEU A 71 7.92 14.26 6.87
C LEU A 71 6.84 15.15 7.53
N LEU A 72 7.08 15.64 8.75
CA LEU A 72 6.17 16.58 9.44
C LEU A 72 5.98 17.91 8.71
N GLY A 73 6.95 18.30 7.87
CA GLY A 73 6.88 19.51 7.04
C GLY A 73 6.49 19.24 5.59
N MET A 74 6.33 17.99 5.18
CA MET A 74 6.05 17.62 3.79
C MET A 74 4.56 17.51 3.52
N ARG A 75 4.17 17.72 2.27
CA ARG A 75 2.81 17.39 1.83
C ARG A 75 2.66 15.88 1.72
N LEU A 76 1.69 15.32 2.45
CA LEU A 76 1.39 13.89 2.45
C LEU A 76 0.39 13.58 1.32
N ILE A 77 0.83 12.82 0.32
CA ILE A 77 -0.01 12.30 -0.75
C ILE A 77 -0.80 11.11 -0.20
N GLN A 78 -2.12 11.13 -0.39
CA GLN A 78 -3.06 10.17 0.17
C GLN A 78 -3.50 9.15 -0.88
N HIS A 79 -3.76 7.92 -0.46
CA HIS A 79 -4.38 6.89 -1.29
C HIS A 79 -5.85 6.70 -0.89
N SER A 80 -6.77 6.76 -1.85
CA SER A 80 -8.23 6.75 -1.58
C SER A 80 -8.68 5.50 -0.80
N HIS A 81 -8.11 4.35 -1.12
CA HIS A 81 -8.43 3.07 -0.47
C HIS A 81 -7.71 2.83 0.86
N ARG A 82 -6.81 3.74 1.27
CA ARG A 82 -6.06 3.65 2.53
C ARG A 82 -5.97 5.01 3.24
N PRO A 83 -7.11 5.61 3.63
CA PRO A 83 -7.15 6.96 4.18
C PRO A 83 -6.45 7.11 5.54
N THR A 84 -6.10 5.99 6.20
CA THR A 84 -5.41 5.97 7.49
C THR A 84 -3.92 5.65 7.39
N ALA A 85 -3.38 5.33 6.21
CA ALA A 85 -2.02 4.82 6.03
C ALA A 85 -0.95 5.71 6.69
N TRP A 86 -0.99 7.02 6.44
CA TRP A 86 -0.05 7.96 7.06
C TRP A 86 -0.14 8.00 8.58
N ARG A 87 -1.36 7.97 9.11
CA ARG A 87 -1.57 7.98 10.57
C ARG A 87 -1.01 6.71 11.20
N GLU A 88 -1.23 5.56 10.56
CA GLU A 88 -0.75 4.26 11.01
C GLU A 88 0.78 4.20 10.96
N TRP A 89 1.36 4.64 9.85
CA TRP A 89 2.82 4.69 9.65
C TRP A 89 3.52 5.60 10.68
N PHE A 90 3.01 6.82 10.92
CA PHE A 90 3.58 7.70 11.95
C PHE A 90 3.52 7.05 13.34
N ARG A 91 2.40 6.39 13.66
CA ARG A 91 2.23 5.69 14.94
C ARG A 91 3.22 4.52 15.08
N GLU A 92 3.46 3.76 14.02
CA GLU A 92 4.42 2.64 14.00
C GLU A 92 5.85 3.08 14.32
N ILE A 93 6.25 4.27 13.87
CA ILE A 93 7.56 4.84 14.19
C ILE A 93 7.58 5.67 15.49
N GLY A 94 6.51 5.63 16.28
CA GLY A 94 6.42 6.36 17.56
C GLY A 94 6.25 7.87 17.42
N MET A 95 5.78 8.35 16.28
CA MET A 95 5.53 9.76 15.97
C MET A 95 4.05 10.07 15.79
N SER A 96 3.72 11.36 15.77
CA SER A 96 2.39 11.85 15.43
C SER A 96 2.51 13.05 14.51
N HIS A 97 1.69 13.07 13.46
CA HIS A 97 1.57 14.20 12.55
C HIS A 97 0.27 14.96 12.88
N PRO A 98 0.26 16.30 12.89
CA PRO A 98 -0.92 17.07 13.27
C PRO A 98 -2.11 16.86 12.33
N ASN A 99 -1.85 16.69 11.03
CA ASN A 99 -2.88 16.50 9.98
C ASN A 99 -2.54 15.32 9.05
N PRO A 100 -2.55 14.05 9.54
CA PRO A 100 -2.02 12.92 8.79
C PRO A 100 -2.87 12.52 7.57
N THR A 101 -4.11 12.99 7.51
CA THR A 101 -5.07 12.68 6.43
C THR A 101 -5.20 13.83 5.41
N ALA A 102 -4.37 14.87 5.51
CA ALA A 102 -4.44 16.03 4.64
C ALA A 102 -3.51 15.86 3.42
N GLY A 103 -3.97 16.34 2.27
CA GLY A 103 -3.20 16.38 1.02
C GLY A 103 -3.99 15.88 -0.19
N PRO A 104 -3.35 15.84 -1.38
CA PRO A 104 -3.97 15.34 -2.59
C PRO A 104 -4.25 13.85 -2.46
N VAL A 105 -5.41 13.41 -2.94
CA VAL A 105 -5.85 12.01 -2.90
C VAL A 105 -5.79 11.44 -4.31
N PHE A 106 -5.15 10.27 -4.45
CA PHE A 106 -5.12 9.51 -5.69
C PHE A 106 -5.72 8.12 -5.48
N GLU A 107 -6.35 7.59 -6.53
CA GLU A 107 -6.95 6.25 -6.50
C GLU A 107 -5.94 5.15 -6.87
N GLN A 108 -4.97 5.50 -7.73
CA GLN A 108 -3.93 4.59 -8.19
C GLN A 108 -2.59 5.02 -7.60
N TYR A 109 -1.84 4.07 -7.02
CA TYR A 109 -0.47 4.32 -6.53
C TYR A 109 0.42 4.95 -7.58
N GLN A 110 0.32 4.53 -8.84
CA GLN A 110 1.14 5.09 -9.92
C GLN A 110 0.96 6.61 -10.06
N MET A 111 -0.27 7.12 -9.99
CA MET A 111 -0.51 8.58 -10.05
C MET A 111 0.11 9.31 -8.86
N GLY A 112 0.03 8.71 -7.68
CA GLY A 112 0.63 9.28 -6.46
C GLY A 112 2.16 9.25 -6.48
N ILE A 113 2.76 8.20 -7.03
CA ILE A 113 4.21 8.09 -7.24
C ILE A 113 4.68 9.14 -8.25
N GLU A 114 3.99 9.30 -9.38
CA GLU A 114 4.30 10.36 -10.35
C GLU A 114 4.20 11.75 -9.74
N ALA A 115 3.20 11.99 -8.87
CA ALA A 115 3.08 13.25 -8.13
C ALA A 115 4.26 13.46 -7.16
N ALA A 116 4.72 12.42 -6.47
CA ALA A 116 5.89 12.49 -5.60
C ALA A 116 7.18 12.77 -6.40
N LEU A 117 7.35 12.13 -7.56
CA LEU A 117 8.46 12.36 -8.50
C LEU A 117 8.43 13.77 -9.10
N ALA A 118 7.25 14.35 -9.31
CA ALA A 118 7.06 15.74 -9.72
C ALA A 118 7.36 16.75 -8.58
N GLY A 119 7.66 16.27 -7.37
CA GLY A 119 7.96 17.11 -6.21
C GLY A 119 6.72 17.69 -5.51
N LEU A 120 5.54 17.10 -5.74
CA LEU A 120 4.29 17.61 -5.15
C LEU A 120 4.12 17.20 -3.68
N GLY A 121 4.89 16.24 -3.20
CA GLY A 121 4.85 15.73 -1.83
C GLY A 121 5.56 14.39 -1.67
N THR A 122 5.19 13.67 -0.62
CA THR A 122 5.63 12.32 -0.29
C THR A 122 4.44 11.36 -0.29
N ILE A 123 4.63 10.13 -0.73
CA ILE A 123 3.63 9.05 -0.72
C ILE A 123 4.15 7.86 0.11
N LEU A 124 3.26 7.00 0.61
CA LEU A 124 3.57 5.70 1.23
C LEU A 124 3.33 4.55 0.25
#